data_AF-A0A7K1L460-F1
#
_entry.id   AF-A0A7K1L460-F1
#
_cell.length_a   1.000
_cell.length_b   1.000
_cell.length_c   1.000
_cell.angle_alpha   90.00
_cell.angle_beta   90.00
_cell.angle_gamma   90.00
#
_symmetry.space_group_name_H-M   'P 1'
#
loop_
_entity.id
_entity.type
_entity.pdbx_description
1 polymer ?
#
loop_
_entity_poly.entity_id
_entity_poly.type
_entity_poly.pdbx_seq_one_letter_code
_entity_poly.pdbx_strand_id
1 'polypeptide(L)'
;MSGPPRDALGAEWDARLERVRLASRAVRGHLPRTAAVAVLRGFTPREFLGSAVAFAAGLPPDRRAAWYGSYSRTIFLAGDPRNLAGRHPCDHLSDDGSIGWYAPAPMADREGLRRLLRPFHGPLGVTGPTEEEIPVGEGGGVARLEVPVADLPVEDYLVNVNHLLAEAAMDGLFTGIGRLLVRHLPRDPDERAIRWDRIRVSPDDRSAGTFRAHAYLALSP
;
A
#
# COMPACT_ATOMS: atom_id res chain seq x y z
N MET A 1 -2.18 -19.71 -24.48
CA MET A 1 -1.43 -18.46 -24.20
C MET A 1 -0.18 -18.84 -23.42
N SER A 2 0.99 -18.74 -24.05
CA SER A 2 2.27 -19.02 -23.39
C SER A 2 2.57 -17.87 -22.43
N GLY A 3 2.79 -18.18 -21.15
CA GLY A 3 3.21 -17.19 -20.17
C GLY A 3 4.53 -16.52 -20.58
N PRO A 4 4.86 -15.35 -20.01
CA PRO A 4 6.13 -14.70 -20.28
C PRO A 4 7.28 -15.67 -20.02
N PRO A 5 8.32 -15.68 -20.88
CA PRO A 5 9.48 -16.55 -20.71
C PRO A 5 10.09 -16.34 -19.32
N ARG A 6 10.55 -17.42 -18.68
CA ARG A 6 11.15 -17.42 -17.34
C ARG A 6 12.20 -16.31 -17.14
N ASP A 7 12.89 -15.93 -18.22
CA ASP A 7 13.93 -14.92 -18.23
C ASP A 7 13.42 -13.49 -17.98
N ALA A 8 12.18 -13.18 -18.41
CA ALA A 8 11.56 -11.87 -18.19
C ALA A 8 11.17 -11.65 -16.72
N LEU A 9 10.73 -12.73 -16.04
CA LEU A 9 10.42 -12.69 -14.62
C LEU A 9 11.70 -12.53 -13.77
N GLY A 10 12.80 -13.15 -14.20
CA GLY A 10 14.11 -12.98 -13.59
C GLY A 10 14.62 -11.55 -13.69
N ALA A 11 14.52 -10.93 -14.87
CA ALA A 11 14.96 -9.55 -15.07
C ALA A 11 14.15 -8.54 -14.23
N GLU A 12 12.82 -8.72 -14.11
CA GLU A 12 11.99 -7.87 -13.25
C GLU A 12 12.34 -8.04 -11.76
N TRP A 13 12.56 -9.29 -11.34
CA TRP A 13 12.97 -9.62 -9.98
C TRP A 13 14.34 -9.01 -9.64
N ASP A 14 15.31 -9.12 -10.53
CA ASP A 14 16.64 -8.54 -10.36
C ASP A 14 16.59 -7.01 -10.32
N ALA A 15 15.80 -6.39 -11.20
CA ALA A 15 15.58 -4.94 -11.17
C ALA A 15 14.95 -4.49 -9.84
N ARG A 16 14.00 -5.26 -9.30
CA ARG A 16 13.39 -4.99 -8.00
C ARG A 16 14.41 -5.14 -6.87
N LEU A 17 15.17 -6.24 -6.86
CA LEU A 17 16.22 -6.46 -5.86
C LEU A 17 17.26 -5.34 -5.91
N GLU A 18 17.63 -4.86 -7.10
CA GLU A 18 18.55 -3.74 -7.22
C GLU A 18 17.95 -2.42 -6.74
N ARG A 19 16.66 -2.13 -6.99
CA ARG A 19 16.00 -0.97 -6.37
C ARG A 19 16.07 -1.03 -4.84
N VAL A 20 15.78 -2.20 -4.26
CA VAL A 20 15.86 -2.43 -2.80
C VAL A 20 17.30 -2.31 -2.29
N ARG A 21 18.28 -2.85 -3.01
CA ARG A 21 19.72 -2.78 -2.65
C ARG A 21 20.27 -1.38 -2.76
N LEU A 22 19.99 -0.66 -3.83
CA LEU A 22 20.39 0.74 -4.01
C LEU A 22 19.81 1.61 -2.90
N ALA A 23 18.52 1.43 -2.59
CA ALA A 23 17.88 2.12 -1.48
C ALA A 23 18.52 1.74 -0.13
N SER A 24 18.83 0.47 0.09
CA SER A 24 19.48 0.00 1.33
C SER A 24 20.93 0.50 1.49
N ARG A 25 21.67 0.64 0.39
CA ARG A 25 23.06 1.16 0.40
C ARG A 25 23.11 2.65 0.70
N ALA A 26 22.15 3.43 0.19
CA ALA A 26 21.98 4.82 0.55
C ALA A 26 21.66 5.01 2.05
N VAL A 27 21.10 3.99 2.71
CA VAL A 27 20.63 4.01 4.10
C VAL A 27 21.68 3.52 5.12
N ARG A 28 22.89 3.12 4.72
CA ARG A 28 23.97 2.68 5.63
C ARG A 28 24.70 3.84 6.37
N GLY A 29 23.93 4.79 6.87
CA GLY A 29 24.30 5.74 7.93
C GLY A 29 23.18 5.76 8.98
N HIS A 30 23.39 6.38 10.13
CA HIS A 30 22.36 6.57 11.17
C HIS A 30 21.29 7.58 10.70
N LEU A 31 20.70 7.36 9.52
CA LEU A 31 19.74 8.26 8.92
C LEU A 31 18.51 8.36 9.82
N PRO A 32 17.91 9.56 9.93
CA PRO A 32 16.65 9.71 10.62
C PRO A 32 15.65 8.70 10.07
N ARG A 33 14.92 8.02 10.96
CA ARG A 33 13.85 7.10 10.55
C ARG A 33 12.88 7.86 9.64
N THR A 34 12.73 7.41 8.40
CA THR A 34 11.80 8.01 7.43
C THR A 34 10.45 7.29 7.51
N ALA A 35 9.35 8.04 7.42
CA ALA A 35 8.00 7.48 7.42
C ALA A 35 7.07 8.30 6.51
N ALA A 36 6.14 7.62 5.86
CA ALA A 36 4.94 8.26 5.32
C ALA A 36 3.87 8.31 6.43
N VAL A 37 2.95 9.28 6.34
CA VAL A 37 1.81 9.38 7.26
C VAL A 37 0.54 9.50 6.45
N ALA A 38 -0.51 8.80 6.85
CA ALA A 38 -1.86 8.99 6.36
C ALA A 38 -2.75 9.41 7.53
N VAL A 39 -3.49 10.51 7.37
CA VAL A 39 -4.51 10.95 8.33
C VAL A 39 -5.88 10.62 7.74
N LEU A 40 -6.64 9.80 8.46
CA LEU A 40 -7.93 9.27 8.02
C LEU A 40 -9.06 9.86 8.88
N ARG A 41 -10.03 10.50 8.22
CA ARG A 41 -11.27 10.98 8.86
C ARG A 41 -12.20 9.82 9.22
N GLY A 42 -12.18 8.80 8.40
CA GLY A 42 -12.87 7.53 8.53
C GLY A 42 -12.21 6.51 7.62
N PHE A 43 -12.71 5.27 7.63
CA PHE A 43 -12.19 4.22 6.79
C PHE A 43 -13.31 3.57 6.00
N THR A 44 -13.19 3.62 4.68
CA THR A 44 -13.83 2.66 3.77
C THR A 44 -12.73 2.06 2.89
N PRO A 45 -12.79 0.76 2.55
CA PRO A 45 -11.82 0.16 1.64
C PRO A 45 -11.74 0.91 0.31
N ARG A 46 -12.89 1.25 -0.28
CA ARG A 46 -12.98 1.99 -1.53
C ARG A 46 -12.12 3.26 -1.58
N GLU A 47 -12.37 4.16 -0.65
CA GLU A 47 -11.71 5.48 -0.59
C GLU A 47 -10.22 5.30 -0.28
N PHE A 48 -9.90 4.39 0.63
CA PHE A 48 -8.53 4.10 1.02
C PHE A 48 -7.68 3.56 -0.13
N LEU A 49 -8.16 2.53 -0.84
CA LEU A 49 -7.40 1.87 -1.89
C LEU A 49 -7.16 2.80 -3.09
N GLY A 50 -8.19 3.53 -3.52
CA GLY A 50 -8.05 4.52 -4.59
C GLY A 50 -7.04 5.61 -4.20
N SER A 51 -7.16 6.15 -2.99
CA SER A 51 -6.26 7.20 -2.50
C SER A 51 -4.81 6.70 -2.31
N ALA A 52 -4.59 5.48 -1.84
CA ALA A 52 -3.26 4.90 -1.68
C ALA A 52 -2.54 4.76 -3.04
N VAL A 53 -3.26 4.30 -4.08
CA VAL A 53 -2.71 4.20 -5.44
C VAL A 53 -2.40 5.58 -6.01
N ALA A 54 -3.34 6.53 -5.91
CA ALA A 54 -3.16 7.89 -6.40
C ALA A 54 -1.96 8.60 -5.74
N PHE A 55 -1.86 8.51 -4.41
CA PHE A 55 -0.73 9.02 -3.64
C PHE A 55 0.60 8.44 -4.12
N ALA A 56 0.70 7.10 -4.20
CA ALA A 56 1.94 6.43 -4.56
C ALA A 56 2.37 6.71 -6.01
N ALA A 57 1.41 6.77 -6.94
CA ALA A 57 1.65 7.15 -8.34
C ALA A 57 2.19 8.59 -8.45
N GLY A 58 1.69 9.50 -7.61
CA GLY A 58 2.12 10.90 -7.57
C GLY A 58 3.47 11.16 -6.89
N LEU A 59 4.07 10.18 -6.22
CA LEU A 59 5.33 10.40 -5.50
C LEU A 59 6.49 10.75 -6.45
N PRO A 60 7.27 11.82 -6.16
CA PRO A 60 8.52 12.11 -6.86
C PRO A 60 9.57 11.00 -6.69
N PRO A 61 10.51 10.83 -7.64
CA PRO A 61 11.49 9.73 -7.61
C PRO A 61 12.34 9.64 -6.33
N ASP A 62 12.75 10.77 -5.75
CA ASP A 62 13.49 10.84 -4.48
C ASP A 62 12.64 10.32 -3.30
N ARG A 63 11.34 10.63 -3.29
CA ARG A 63 10.40 10.14 -2.28
C ARG A 63 10.09 8.65 -2.43
N ARG A 64 10.03 8.15 -3.67
CA ARG A 64 9.96 6.69 -3.94
C ARG A 64 11.20 5.97 -3.44
N ALA A 65 12.39 6.52 -3.69
CA ALA A 65 13.63 5.95 -3.18
C ALA A 65 13.65 5.92 -1.63
N ALA A 66 13.17 7.00 -1.00
CA ALA A 66 13.04 7.07 0.46
C ALA A 66 12.01 6.06 1.02
N TRP A 67 10.90 5.84 0.31
CA TRP A 67 9.92 4.78 0.64
C TRP A 67 10.62 3.42 0.68
N TYR A 68 11.28 3.04 -0.41
CA TYR A 68 11.98 1.75 -0.51
C TYR A 68 13.11 1.61 0.52
N GLY A 69 13.87 2.67 0.78
CA GLY A 69 14.99 2.65 1.72
C GLY A 69 14.57 2.54 3.18
N SER A 70 13.35 2.97 3.51
CA SER A 70 12.83 2.93 4.87
C SER A 70 12.15 1.62 5.26
N TYR A 71 12.08 0.62 4.35
CA TYR A 71 11.36 -0.65 4.53
C TYR A 71 9.99 -0.39 5.17
N SER A 72 9.19 0.33 4.40
CA SER A 72 8.44 1.51 4.81
C SER A 72 7.57 1.35 6.06
N ARG A 73 7.62 2.36 6.92
CA ARG A 73 6.65 2.56 8.00
C ARG A 73 5.67 3.62 7.53
N THR A 74 4.48 3.20 7.12
CA THR A 74 3.36 4.14 6.99
C THR A 74 2.66 4.23 8.34
N ILE A 75 2.48 5.43 8.86
CA ILE A 75 1.77 5.67 10.12
C ILE A 75 0.36 6.13 9.77
N PHE A 76 -0.65 5.38 10.20
CA PHE A 76 -2.05 5.73 10.02
C PHE A 76 -2.58 6.40 11.28
N LEU A 77 -3.09 7.62 11.15
CA LEU A 77 -3.58 8.46 12.24
C LEU A 77 -5.06 8.81 12.03
N ALA A 78 -5.84 8.84 13.11
CA ALA A 78 -7.23 9.29 13.07
C ALA A 78 -7.32 10.81 13.22
N GLY A 79 -8.01 11.48 12.28
CA GLY A 79 -8.21 12.93 12.27
C GLY A 79 -8.85 13.43 10.97
N ASP A 80 -9.31 14.69 10.91
CA ASP A 80 -9.84 15.29 9.67
C ASP A 80 -8.73 16.09 8.97
N PRO A 81 -8.26 15.66 7.77
CA PRO A 81 -7.21 16.36 7.03
C PRO A 81 -7.50 17.85 6.79
N ARG A 82 -8.78 18.21 6.63
CA ARG A 82 -9.20 19.59 6.35
C ARG A 82 -8.97 20.51 7.55
N ASN A 83 -9.09 19.98 8.76
CA ASN A 83 -8.80 20.73 9.99
C ASN A 83 -7.29 20.94 10.20
N LEU A 84 -6.45 20.19 9.49
CA LEU A 84 -4.99 20.25 9.58
C LEU A 84 -4.36 21.12 8.50
N ALA A 85 -5.06 21.37 7.38
CA ALA A 85 -4.52 22.01 6.18
C ALA A 85 -3.80 23.34 6.44
N GLY A 86 -4.27 24.15 7.40
CA GLY A 86 -3.66 25.44 7.74
C GLY A 86 -2.32 25.35 8.49
N ARG A 87 -2.03 24.24 9.18
CA ARG A 87 -0.81 24.07 10.00
C ARG A 87 0.08 22.92 9.55
N HIS A 88 -0.51 21.91 8.93
CA HIS A 88 0.14 20.70 8.45
C HIS A 88 -0.44 20.34 7.07
N PRO A 89 -0.08 21.10 6.01
CA PRO A 89 -0.53 20.78 4.66
C PRO A 89 -0.05 19.38 4.26
N CYS A 90 -0.95 18.57 3.71
CA CYS A 90 -0.65 17.25 3.19
C CYS A 90 -0.06 17.35 1.77
N ASP A 91 0.76 16.36 1.40
CA ASP A 91 1.37 16.24 0.07
C ASP A 91 0.35 15.73 -0.97
N HIS A 92 -0.65 14.97 -0.53
CA HIS A 92 -1.78 14.53 -1.34
C HIS A 92 -3.05 14.47 -0.48
N LEU A 93 -4.18 14.87 -1.04
CA LEU A 93 -5.50 14.78 -0.42
C LEU A 93 -6.37 13.92 -1.33
N SER A 94 -7.10 12.94 -0.78
CA SER A 94 -8.06 12.14 -1.54
C SER A 94 -9.16 13.04 -2.15
N ASP A 95 -9.78 12.58 -3.23
CA ASP A 95 -10.80 13.34 -3.97
C ASP A 95 -11.98 13.77 -3.09
N ASP A 96 -12.37 12.94 -2.13
CA ASP A 96 -13.43 13.20 -1.15
C ASP A 96 -12.95 13.96 0.11
N GLY A 97 -11.65 14.26 0.18
CA GLY A 97 -10.99 14.92 1.30
C GLY A 97 -10.95 14.13 2.61
N SER A 98 -11.27 12.83 2.60
CA SER A 98 -11.28 12.01 3.82
C SER A 98 -9.89 11.52 4.25
N ILE A 99 -8.92 11.48 3.34
CA ILE A 99 -7.56 10.97 3.60
C ILE A 99 -6.51 11.99 3.16
N GLY A 100 -5.70 12.44 4.11
CA GLY A 100 -4.54 13.32 3.86
C GLY A 100 -3.25 12.52 3.97
N TRP A 101 -2.47 12.49 2.90
CA TRP A 101 -1.20 11.78 2.82
C TRP A 101 -0.01 12.73 2.92
N TYR A 102 0.99 12.29 3.66
CA TYR A 102 2.25 12.97 3.86
C TYR A 102 3.36 12.05 3.35
N ALA A 103 4.09 12.54 2.35
CA ALA A 103 5.17 11.82 1.68
C ALA A 103 6.27 11.38 2.65
N PRO A 104 7.04 10.34 2.30
CA PRO A 104 8.20 9.90 3.08
C PRO A 104 9.13 11.07 3.44
N ALA A 105 9.26 11.32 4.74
CA ALA A 105 10.16 12.32 5.30
C ALA A 105 10.74 11.83 6.65
N PRO A 106 11.82 12.45 7.15
CA PRO A 106 12.29 12.23 8.52
C PRO A 106 11.15 12.26 9.55
N MET A 107 11.13 11.31 10.48
CA MET A 107 10.07 11.21 11.49
C MET A 107 9.97 12.45 12.40
N ALA A 108 11.05 13.21 12.56
CA ALA A 108 11.05 14.48 13.29
C ALA A 108 10.09 15.50 12.65
N ASP A 109 10.05 15.56 11.31
CA ASP A 109 9.16 16.46 10.55
C ASP A 109 7.67 16.10 10.72
N ARG A 110 7.40 14.87 11.18
CA ARG A 110 6.05 14.34 11.41
C ARG A 110 5.68 14.30 12.90
N GLU A 111 6.53 14.83 13.78
CA GLU A 111 6.30 14.76 15.22
C GLU A 111 5.06 15.55 15.68
N GLY A 112 4.82 16.73 15.09
CA GLY A 112 3.64 17.55 15.39
C GLY A 112 2.33 16.79 15.18
N LEU A 113 2.18 16.13 14.03
CA LEU A 113 1.02 15.30 13.71
C LEU A 113 0.88 14.12 14.68
N ARG A 114 1.97 13.41 14.96
CA ARG A 114 1.98 12.22 15.82
C ARG A 114 1.68 12.53 17.30
N ARG A 115 1.97 13.75 17.76
CA ARG A 115 1.62 14.22 19.11
C ARG A 115 0.17 14.68 19.20
N LEU A 116 -0.38 15.21 18.10
CA LEU A 116 -1.74 15.74 18.04
C LEU A 116 -2.79 14.63 17.85
N LEU A 117 -2.49 13.62 17.05
CA LEU A 117 -3.44 12.60 16.61
C LEU A 117 -3.15 11.25 17.24
N ARG A 118 -4.17 10.39 17.26
CA ARG A 118 -4.06 9.00 17.72
C ARG A 118 -3.83 8.07 16.54
N PRO A 119 -3.12 6.94 16.73
CA PRO A 119 -3.11 5.86 15.74
C PRO A 119 -4.52 5.41 15.37
N PHE A 120 -4.78 5.22 14.08
CA PHE A 120 -6.03 4.63 13.59
C PHE A 120 -6.02 3.13 13.90
N HIS A 121 -7.03 2.65 14.62
CA HIS A 121 -7.11 1.26 15.09
C HIS A 121 -8.57 0.85 15.28
N GLY A 122 -8.85 -0.45 15.22
CA GLY A 122 -10.18 -1.00 15.42
C GLY A 122 -10.49 -2.21 14.54
N PRO A 123 -11.73 -2.73 14.60
CA PRO A 123 -12.16 -3.78 13.67
C PRO A 123 -12.20 -3.23 12.25
N LEU A 124 -11.85 -4.05 11.25
CA LEU A 124 -11.90 -3.67 9.85
C LEU A 124 -13.30 -3.28 9.37
N GLY A 125 -14.35 -3.86 9.97
CA GLY A 125 -15.75 -3.54 9.64
C GLY A 125 -16.23 -4.10 8.29
N VAL A 126 -15.41 -4.87 7.59
CA VAL A 126 -15.79 -5.59 6.35
C VAL A 126 -16.35 -6.95 6.74
N THR A 127 -17.59 -7.25 6.33
CA THR A 127 -18.25 -8.53 6.60
C THR A 127 -18.59 -9.26 5.30
N GLY A 128 -18.23 -10.55 5.25
CA GLY A 128 -18.53 -11.43 4.12
C GLY A 128 -17.54 -11.35 2.95
N PRO A 129 -17.75 -12.16 1.90
CA PRO A 129 -17.13 -11.90 0.63
C PRO A 129 -17.76 -10.66 0.02
N THR A 130 -16.96 -9.65 -0.30
CA THR A 130 -17.43 -8.45 -1.01
C THR A 130 -16.61 -8.26 -2.27
N GLU A 131 -17.22 -7.77 -3.33
CA GLU A 131 -16.54 -7.39 -4.56
C GLU A 131 -16.86 -5.95 -4.91
N GLU A 132 -15.83 -5.16 -5.20
CA GLU A 132 -15.97 -3.79 -5.64
C GLU A 132 -14.94 -3.41 -6.69
N GLU A 133 -15.31 -2.52 -7.59
CA GLU A 133 -14.41 -1.99 -8.62
C GLU A 133 -13.98 -0.56 -8.24
N ILE A 134 -12.68 -0.27 -8.28
CA ILE A 134 -12.09 1.01 -7.88
C ILE A 134 -11.30 1.59 -9.06
N PRO A 135 -11.48 2.88 -9.40
CA PRO A 135 -10.64 3.54 -10.40
C PRO A 135 -9.20 3.69 -9.88
N VAL A 136 -8.22 3.30 -10.69
CA VAL A 136 -6.77 3.38 -10.36
C VAL A 136 -5.93 4.05 -11.44
N GLY A 137 -6.55 4.45 -12.56
CA GLY A 137 -5.91 5.14 -13.68
C GLY A 137 -6.88 5.36 -14.83
N GLU A 138 -6.36 5.79 -15.98
CA GLU A 138 -7.16 6.06 -17.20
C GLU A 138 -7.09 4.93 -18.23
N GLY A 139 -6.45 3.80 -17.90
CA GLY A 139 -6.27 2.67 -18.81
C GLY A 139 -7.53 1.83 -19.03
N GLY A 140 -7.50 0.95 -20.05
CA GLY A 140 -8.59 0.01 -20.32
C GLY A 140 -8.52 -1.29 -19.50
N GLY A 141 -7.34 -1.63 -18.98
CA GLY A 141 -7.08 -2.89 -18.28
C GLY A 141 -7.68 -2.96 -16.88
N VAL A 142 -7.76 -4.18 -16.35
CA VAL A 142 -8.32 -4.48 -15.02
C VAL A 142 -7.30 -5.28 -14.20
N ALA A 143 -6.90 -4.77 -13.05
CA ALA A 143 -6.17 -5.54 -12.04
C ALA A 143 -7.16 -6.15 -11.04
N ARG A 144 -6.75 -7.25 -10.38
CA ARG A 144 -7.51 -7.91 -9.31
C ARG A 144 -6.69 -7.89 -8.02
N LEU A 145 -7.30 -7.40 -6.95
CA LEU A 145 -6.79 -7.48 -5.59
C LEU A 145 -7.69 -8.40 -4.77
N GLU A 146 -7.13 -9.43 -4.16
CA GLU A 146 -7.85 -10.28 -3.19
C GLU A 146 -7.24 -10.12 -1.80
N VAL A 147 -8.09 -9.93 -0.79
CA VAL A 147 -7.68 -9.68 0.60
C VAL A 147 -8.46 -10.59 1.55
N PRO A 148 -7.81 -11.54 2.24
CA PRO A 148 -8.43 -12.30 3.32
C PRO A 148 -8.70 -11.39 4.53
N VAL A 149 -9.97 -11.24 4.92
CA VAL A 149 -10.39 -10.26 5.96
C VAL A 149 -10.85 -10.88 7.28
N ALA A 150 -10.92 -12.20 7.40
CA ALA A 150 -11.31 -12.85 8.65
C ALA A 150 -10.38 -12.46 9.80
N ASP A 151 -10.97 -11.93 10.88
CA ASP A 151 -10.31 -11.45 12.09
C ASP A 151 -9.12 -10.51 11.82
N LEU A 152 -9.18 -9.77 10.71
CA LEU A 152 -8.18 -8.80 10.31
C LEU A 152 -8.49 -7.45 10.98
N PRO A 153 -7.62 -6.92 11.85
CA PRO A 153 -7.78 -5.57 12.37
C PRO A 153 -7.51 -4.55 11.26
N VAL A 154 -8.08 -3.35 11.39
CA VAL A 154 -7.98 -2.33 10.33
C VAL A 154 -6.53 -1.88 10.11
N GLU A 155 -5.70 -1.84 11.15
CA GLU A 155 -4.29 -1.51 11.06
C GLU A 155 -3.50 -2.48 10.16
N ASP A 156 -3.77 -3.78 10.26
CA ASP A 156 -3.10 -4.80 9.44
C ASP A 156 -3.53 -4.67 7.98
N TYR A 157 -4.80 -4.37 7.73
CA TYR A 157 -5.30 -4.07 6.39
C TYR A 157 -4.62 -2.83 5.82
N LEU A 158 -4.64 -1.73 6.58
CA LEU A 158 -4.07 -0.44 6.19
C LEU A 158 -2.59 -0.60 5.86
N VAL A 159 -1.80 -1.26 6.71
CA VAL A 159 -0.38 -1.49 6.45
C VAL A 159 -0.19 -2.37 5.22
N ASN A 160 -0.71 -3.60 5.24
CA ASN A 160 -0.32 -4.59 4.24
C ASN A 160 -0.85 -4.25 2.84
N VAL A 161 -2.09 -3.79 2.75
CA VAL A 161 -2.69 -3.46 1.46
C VAL A 161 -2.09 -2.17 0.88
N ASN A 162 -1.84 -1.15 1.70
CA ASN A 162 -1.11 0.05 1.26
C ASN A 162 0.25 -0.29 0.71
N HIS A 163 1.03 -1.14 1.40
CA HIS A 163 2.34 -1.51 0.92
C HIS A 163 2.29 -2.21 -0.44
N LEU A 164 1.38 -3.17 -0.59
CA LEU A 164 1.21 -3.88 -1.85
C LEU A 164 0.86 -2.91 -3.00
N LEU A 165 -0.12 -2.05 -2.78
CA LEU A 165 -0.60 -1.12 -3.80
C LEU A 165 0.38 0.00 -4.10
N ALA A 166 1.02 0.58 -3.07
CA ALA A 166 1.99 1.65 -3.24
C ALA A 166 3.22 1.15 -4.01
N GLU A 167 3.75 -0.02 -3.66
CA GLU A 167 4.87 -0.62 -4.39
C GLU A 167 4.47 -0.97 -5.83
N ALA A 168 3.28 -1.54 -6.04
CA ALA A 168 2.78 -1.82 -7.39
C ALA A 168 2.65 -0.54 -8.24
N ALA A 169 2.12 0.54 -7.65
CA ALA A 169 2.01 1.84 -8.32
C ALA A 169 3.38 2.46 -8.63
N MET A 170 4.30 2.47 -7.66
CA MET A 170 5.65 3.02 -7.86
C MET A 170 6.49 2.20 -8.86
N ASP A 171 6.26 0.89 -8.95
CA ASP A 171 6.86 -0.01 -9.94
C ASP A 171 6.19 0.11 -11.33
N GLY A 172 5.12 0.88 -11.46
CA GLY A 172 4.42 1.10 -12.72
C GLY A 172 3.49 -0.04 -13.15
N LEU A 173 3.13 -0.95 -12.25
CA LEU A 173 2.27 -2.11 -12.56
C LEU A 173 0.84 -1.72 -12.94
N PHE A 174 0.39 -0.52 -12.56
CA PHE A 174 -0.91 0.02 -12.99
C PHE A 174 -0.85 0.77 -14.33
N THR A 175 0.28 0.77 -15.04
CA THR A 175 0.36 1.38 -16.38
C THR A 175 -0.57 0.64 -17.34
N GLY A 176 -1.55 1.36 -17.92
CA GLY A 176 -2.57 0.77 -18.79
C GLY A 176 -3.74 0.09 -18.06
N ILE A 177 -3.72 0.06 -16.72
CA ILE A 177 -4.82 -0.40 -15.88
C ILE A 177 -5.66 0.80 -15.46
N GLY A 178 -6.96 0.78 -15.74
CA GLY A 178 -7.88 1.81 -15.27
C GLY A 178 -8.62 1.42 -13.99
N ARG A 179 -8.75 0.12 -13.75
CA ARG A 179 -9.65 -0.41 -12.73
C ARG A 179 -9.00 -1.49 -11.89
N LEU A 180 -9.30 -1.49 -10.59
CA LEU A 180 -8.92 -2.51 -9.63
C LEU A 180 -10.18 -3.19 -9.10
N LEU A 181 -10.35 -4.46 -9.45
CA LEU A 181 -11.39 -5.31 -8.88
C LEU A 181 -10.90 -5.86 -7.54
N VAL A 182 -11.54 -5.43 -6.45
CA VAL A 182 -11.17 -5.80 -5.09
C VAL A 182 -12.15 -6.83 -4.56
N ARG A 183 -11.62 -7.96 -4.10
CA ARG A 183 -12.39 -9.02 -3.45
C ARG A 183 -11.90 -9.19 -2.02
N HIS A 184 -12.74 -8.85 -1.05
CA HIS A 184 -12.52 -9.25 0.33
C HIS A 184 -13.02 -10.68 0.49
N LEU A 185 -12.22 -11.56 1.07
CA LEU A 185 -12.51 -12.99 1.18
C LEU A 185 -12.53 -13.42 2.66
N PRO A 186 -13.36 -14.39 3.05
CA PRO A 186 -13.37 -14.90 4.42
C PRO A 186 -12.14 -15.76 4.75
N ARG A 187 -11.34 -16.15 3.76
CA ARG A 187 -10.13 -16.97 3.90
C ARG A 187 -9.19 -16.73 2.72
N ASP A 188 -7.99 -17.29 2.81
CA ASP A 188 -7.00 -17.21 1.74
C ASP A 188 -7.57 -17.76 0.41
N PRO A 189 -7.28 -17.09 -0.72
CA PRO A 189 -7.68 -17.57 -2.02
C PRO A 189 -6.94 -18.87 -2.37
N ASP A 190 -7.53 -19.66 -3.28
CA ASP A 190 -6.84 -20.84 -3.81
C ASP A 190 -5.64 -20.38 -4.67
N GLU A 191 -4.43 -20.52 -4.13
CA GLU A 191 -3.17 -20.15 -4.77
C GLU A 191 -2.94 -20.84 -6.12
N ARG A 192 -3.67 -21.93 -6.41
CA ARG A 192 -3.56 -22.67 -7.67
C ARG A 192 -4.50 -22.16 -8.75
N ALA A 193 -5.52 -21.37 -8.39
CA ALA A 193 -6.56 -20.92 -9.32
C ALA A 193 -6.13 -19.71 -10.15
N ILE A 194 -5.24 -18.87 -9.60
CA ILE A 194 -4.84 -17.60 -10.22
C ILE A 194 -3.32 -17.46 -10.12
N ARG A 195 -2.70 -16.95 -11.19
CA ARG A 195 -1.31 -16.50 -11.16
C ARG A 195 -1.24 -15.10 -10.56
N TRP A 196 -0.56 -14.97 -9.43
CA TRP A 196 -0.35 -13.70 -8.76
C TRP A 196 0.94 -13.02 -9.22
N ASP A 197 0.87 -11.71 -9.51
CA ASP A 197 2.03 -10.90 -9.87
C ASP A 197 2.73 -10.33 -8.63
N ARG A 198 1.95 -10.06 -7.57
CA ARG A 198 2.47 -9.63 -6.26
C ARG A 198 1.65 -10.27 -5.14
N ILE A 199 2.34 -10.69 -4.09
CA ILE A 199 1.73 -11.14 -2.83
C ILE A 199 2.41 -10.38 -1.70
N ARG A 200 1.61 -9.83 -0.78
CA ARG A 200 2.13 -9.24 0.45
C ARG A 200 2.22 -10.31 1.52
N VAL A 201 3.43 -10.59 1.99
CA VAL A 201 3.71 -11.59 3.02
C VAL A 201 4.45 -10.93 4.19
N SER A 202 4.09 -11.30 5.42
CA SER A 202 4.84 -10.94 6.63
C SER A 202 4.85 -12.10 7.64
N PRO A 203 5.76 -12.09 8.63
CA PRO A 203 5.71 -13.06 9.73
C PRO A 203 4.33 -13.06 10.38
N ASP A 204 3.82 -14.25 10.70
CA ASP A 204 2.58 -14.38 11.45
C ASP A 204 2.87 -14.27 12.95
N ASP A 205 2.51 -13.14 13.54
CA ASP A 205 2.70 -12.88 14.98
C ASP A 205 1.88 -13.86 15.85
N ARG A 206 0.87 -14.54 15.28
CA ARG A 206 0.07 -15.56 15.97
C ARG A 206 0.72 -16.94 15.95
N SER A 207 1.68 -17.18 15.06
CA SER A 207 2.30 -18.48 14.83
C SER A 207 3.78 -18.35 14.47
N ALA A 208 4.63 -18.48 15.50
CA ALA A 208 6.07 -18.28 15.38
C ALA A 208 6.69 -19.18 14.29
N GLY A 209 7.52 -18.58 13.43
CA GLY A 209 8.19 -19.28 12.33
C GLY A 209 7.31 -19.50 11.09
N THR A 210 6.07 -19.00 11.09
CA THR A 210 5.20 -19.03 9.92
C THR A 210 5.04 -17.64 9.29
N PHE A 211 4.69 -17.63 8.01
CA PHE A 211 4.41 -16.43 7.26
C PHE A 211 2.93 -16.41 6.87
N ARG A 212 2.33 -15.23 6.87
CA ARG A 212 0.97 -15.00 6.42
C ARG A 212 0.98 -14.17 5.15
N ALA A 213 0.19 -14.59 4.16
CA ALA A 213 -0.15 -13.76 3.02
C ALA A 213 -1.34 -12.87 3.38
N HIS A 214 -1.19 -11.57 3.20
CA HIS A 214 -2.18 -10.57 3.61
C HIS A 214 -2.99 -10.04 2.43
N ALA A 215 -2.42 -10.04 1.22
CA ALA A 215 -3.08 -9.54 0.02
C ALA A 215 -2.41 -10.09 -1.24
N TYR A 216 -3.20 -10.27 -2.29
CA TYR A 216 -2.81 -10.89 -3.54
C TYR A 216 -3.22 -9.98 -4.70
N LEU A 217 -2.27 -9.60 -5.55
CA LEU A 217 -2.50 -8.75 -6.71
C LEU A 217 -2.16 -9.53 -7.98
N ALA A 218 -3.13 -9.58 -8.88
CA ALA A 218 -2.97 -10.08 -10.24
C ALA A 218 -3.27 -8.96 -11.24
N LEU A 219 -2.40 -8.76 -12.20
CA LEU A 219 -2.63 -7.91 -13.36
C LEU A 219 -3.31 -8.81 -14.39
N SER A 220 -4.56 -8.50 -14.77
CA SER A 220 -5.20 -9.30 -15.82
C SER A 220 -4.47 -9.01 -17.14
N PRO A 221 -4.01 -10.04 -17.88
CA PRO A 221 -3.63 -9.85 -19.27
C PRO A 221 -4.84 -9.55 -20.15
#